data_AF-A0A2M8NM43-F1
#
_entry.id   AF-A0A2M8NM43-F1
#
_cell.length_a   1.000
_cell.length_b   1.000
_cell.length_c   1.000
_cell.angle_alpha   90.00
_cell.angle_beta   90.00
_cell.angle_gamma   90.00
#
_symmetry.space_group_name_H-M   'P 1'
#
loop_
_entity.id
_entity.type
_entity.pdbx_description
1 polymer ?
#
loop_
_entity_poly.entity_id
_entity_poly.type
_entity_poly.pdbx_seq_one_letter_code
_entity_poly.pdbx_strand_id
1 'polypeptide(L)'
;MPEIRQNLATREWVIIATERARRPEQFILPSRGSVLDRPEYDPNCPFCPGNEELDLERFRIPASGDWQVRVVRNRYPALLEHDEYQRRLQGINRSLAGFGYHDIVVESRRHNTCAALEPVEGLITTLQAFQTCAAIYRRDPRIEHIVFFKNHGATAGTSLLHPHAQAVALPVVPHDIRVRNEEARRYFDDYGECV
;
A
#
# COMPACT_ATOMS: atom_id res chain seq x y z
N MET A 1 16.31 -2.68 -31.24
CA MET A 1 17.52 -1.92 -30.85
C MET A 1 17.28 -1.42 -29.42
N PRO A 2 18.24 -1.56 -28.50
CA PRO A 2 18.07 -0.99 -27.16
C PRO A 2 18.03 0.55 -27.25
N GLU A 3 17.25 1.15 -26.38
CA GLU A 3 17.14 2.61 -26.25
C GLU A 3 17.07 3.01 -24.77
N ILE A 4 17.40 4.27 -24.46
CA ILE A 4 17.27 4.82 -23.12
C ILE A 4 16.27 5.97 -23.20
N ARG A 5 15.18 5.88 -22.43
CA ARG A 5 14.13 6.91 -22.38
C ARG A 5 14.08 7.52 -20.99
N GLN A 6 13.83 8.81 -20.91
CA GLN A 6 13.63 9.50 -19.64
C GLN A 6 12.14 9.53 -19.28
N ASN A 7 11.79 9.21 -18.04
CA ASN A 7 10.44 9.41 -17.51
C ASN A 7 10.24 10.89 -17.17
N LEU A 8 9.26 11.56 -17.78
CA LEU A 8 9.02 12.99 -17.54
C LEU A 8 8.58 13.30 -16.10
N ALA A 9 7.88 12.38 -15.44
CA ALA A 9 7.37 12.59 -14.08
C ALA A 9 8.43 12.39 -12.99
N THR A 10 9.50 11.63 -13.27
CA THR A 10 10.55 11.32 -12.27
C THR A 10 11.95 11.78 -12.69
N ARG A 11 12.14 12.16 -13.97
CA ARG A 11 13.42 12.39 -14.63
C ARG A 11 14.41 11.21 -14.62
N GLU A 12 13.96 10.03 -14.24
CA GLU A 12 14.78 8.81 -14.25
C GLU A 12 14.97 8.29 -15.68
N TRP A 13 16.19 7.84 -15.99
CA TRP A 13 16.52 7.20 -17.25
C TRP A 13 16.28 5.69 -17.17
N VAL A 14 15.52 5.15 -18.12
CA VAL A 14 15.14 3.74 -18.20
C VAL A 14 15.73 3.11 -19.45
N ILE A 15 16.45 2.00 -19.29
CA ILE A 15 16.96 1.19 -20.40
C ILE A 15 15.84 0.28 -20.89
N ILE A 16 15.48 0.41 -22.17
CA ILE A 16 14.50 -0.43 -22.86
C ILE A 16 15.27 -1.37 -23.80
N ALA A 17 15.23 -2.67 -23.51
CA ALA A 17 15.93 -3.69 -24.29
C ALA A 17 15.04 -4.94 -24.47
N THR A 18 14.16 -4.89 -25.47
CA THR A 18 13.13 -5.92 -25.74
C THR A 18 13.69 -7.34 -25.92
N GLU A 19 14.86 -7.48 -26.55
CA GLU A 19 15.51 -8.77 -26.80
C GLU A 19 15.90 -9.52 -25.51
N ARG A 20 16.01 -8.83 -24.37
CA ARG A 20 16.35 -9.48 -23.09
C ARG A 20 15.29 -10.50 -22.63
N ALA A 21 14.05 -10.36 -23.08
CA ALA A 21 12.97 -11.32 -22.78
C ALA A 21 13.19 -12.71 -23.40
N ARG A 22 14.07 -12.83 -24.41
CA ARG A 22 14.41 -14.13 -25.04
C ARG A 22 15.50 -14.90 -24.29
N ARG A 23 16.04 -14.35 -23.21
CA ARG A 23 17.09 -15.01 -22.43
C ARG A 23 16.54 -16.30 -21.80
N PRO A 24 17.25 -17.43 -21.89
CA PRO A 24 16.82 -18.65 -21.22
C PRO A 24 16.68 -18.44 -19.70
N GLU A 25 15.54 -18.84 -19.14
CA GLU A 25 15.29 -18.83 -17.70
C GLU A 25 15.44 -20.26 -17.14
N GLN A 26 16.41 -20.45 -16.25
CA GLN A 26 16.67 -21.74 -15.59
C GLN A 26 15.97 -21.88 -14.23
N PHE A 27 15.38 -20.79 -13.71
CA PHE A 27 14.78 -20.72 -12.38
C PHE A 27 13.32 -20.28 -12.44
N ILE A 28 12.51 -21.03 -13.19
CA ILE A 28 11.06 -20.80 -13.26
C ILE A 28 10.44 -21.34 -11.99
N LEU A 29 9.96 -20.46 -11.12
CA LEU A 29 9.12 -20.87 -10.00
C LEU A 29 7.79 -21.41 -10.54
N PRO A 30 7.24 -22.50 -9.98
CA PRO A 30 5.94 -23.00 -10.40
C PRO A 30 4.88 -21.92 -10.22
N SER A 31 4.08 -21.73 -11.27
CA SER A 31 2.87 -20.91 -11.22
C SER A 31 1.98 -21.41 -10.07
N ARG A 32 1.61 -20.52 -9.15
CA ARG A 32 0.55 -20.83 -8.18
C ARG A 32 -0.80 -20.82 -8.91
N GLY A 33 -1.69 -21.71 -8.48
CA GLY A 33 -3.07 -21.78 -8.98
C GLY A 33 -3.82 -20.46 -8.87
N SER A 34 -4.95 -20.39 -9.55
CA SER A 34 -5.80 -19.21 -9.59
C SER A 34 -6.22 -18.79 -8.18
N VAL A 35 -6.46 -17.49 -7.98
CA VAL A 35 -7.08 -16.99 -6.74
C VAL A 35 -8.42 -17.68 -6.48
N LEU A 36 -9.13 -18.03 -7.56
CA LEU A 36 -10.43 -18.73 -7.53
C LEU A 36 -10.33 -20.19 -7.08
N ASP A 37 -9.17 -20.83 -7.18
CA ASP A 37 -8.96 -22.23 -6.76
C ASP A 37 -8.86 -22.35 -5.23
N ARG A 38 -8.78 -21.23 -4.52
CA ARG A 38 -8.68 -21.17 -3.06
C ARG A 38 -10.08 -21.32 -2.43
N PRO A 39 -10.15 -21.80 -1.17
CA PRO A 39 -11.42 -21.78 -0.46
C PRO A 39 -11.87 -20.34 -0.22
N GLU A 40 -13.19 -20.10 -0.28
CA GLU A 40 -13.77 -18.78 0.00
C GLU A 40 -13.59 -18.35 1.46
N TYR A 41 -13.40 -19.33 2.36
CA TYR A 41 -13.17 -19.13 3.77
C TYR A 41 -11.99 -19.99 4.25
N ASP A 42 -11.12 -19.42 5.08
CA ASP A 42 -10.02 -20.13 5.74
C ASP A 42 -10.11 -19.89 7.26
N PRO A 43 -10.32 -20.95 8.07
CA PRO A 43 -10.44 -20.82 9.53
C PRO A 43 -9.17 -20.34 10.22
N ASN A 44 -8.01 -20.39 9.56
CA ASN A 44 -6.75 -19.91 10.12
C ASN A 44 -6.40 -18.49 9.66
N CYS A 45 -7.20 -17.89 8.78
CA CYS A 45 -6.95 -16.55 8.28
C CYS A 45 -7.59 -15.51 9.22
N PRO A 46 -6.82 -14.57 9.79
CA PRO A 46 -7.33 -13.56 10.74
C PRO A 46 -8.22 -12.50 10.07
N PHE A 47 -8.27 -12.46 8.74
CA PHE A 47 -9.09 -11.53 7.97
C PHE A 47 -10.41 -12.16 7.49
N CYS A 48 -10.57 -13.48 7.62
CA CYS A 48 -11.83 -14.14 7.30
C CYS A 48 -12.90 -13.84 8.37
N PRO A 49 -14.18 -13.75 7.98
CA PRO A 49 -15.28 -13.51 8.93
C PRO A 49 -15.35 -14.54 10.05
N GLY A 50 -15.50 -14.11 11.30
CA GLY A 50 -15.50 -14.95 12.49
C GLY A 50 -14.11 -15.15 13.13
N ASN A 51 -13.02 -14.80 12.44
CA ASN A 51 -11.64 -14.93 12.94
C ASN A 51 -11.04 -13.57 13.33
N GLU A 52 -11.86 -12.52 13.43
CA GLU A 52 -11.40 -11.16 13.57
C GLU A 52 -10.69 -10.90 14.91
N GLU A 53 -9.52 -10.27 14.84
CA GLU A 53 -8.86 -9.63 15.99
C GLU A 53 -9.57 -8.28 16.29
N LEU A 54 -10.65 -8.34 17.07
CA LEU A 54 -11.53 -7.19 17.32
C LEU A 54 -10.86 -6.03 18.07
N ASP A 55 -9.83 -6.31 18.87
CA ASP A 55 -9.03 -5.31 19.60
C ASP A 55 -8.18 -4.44 18.67
N LEU A 56 -7.80 -4.98 17.50
CA LEU A 56 -7.05 -4.24 16.48
C LEU A 56 -7.95 -3.43 15.55
N GLU A 57 -9.27 -3.61 15.60
CA GLU A 57 -10.19 -2.90 14.71
C GLU A 57 -10.15 -1.39 14.94
N ARG A 58 -9.91 -0.64 13.85
CA ARG A 58 -10.04 0.82 13.85
C ARG A 58 -11.45 1.23 13.45
N PHE A 59 -11.94 0.69 12.35
CA PHE A 59 -13.32 0.85 11.88
C PHE A 59 -13.64 -0.18 10.80
N ARG A 60 -14.91 -0.24 10.41
CA ARG A 60 -15.42 -1.11 9.35
C ARG A 60 -16.56 -0.45 8.59
N ILE A 61 -16.82 -0.93 7.38
CA ILE A 61 -17.88 -0.44 6.50
C ILE A 61 -18.71 -1.63 6.01
N PRO A 62 -20.03 -1.68 6.26
CA PRO A 62 -20.80 -0.80 7.15
C PRO A 62 -20.38 -0.93 8.63
N ALA A 63 -20.68 0.08 9.45
CA ALA A 63 -20.30 0.11 10.87
C ALA A 63 -21.01 -0.97 11.72
N SER A 64 -22.20 -1.40 11.31
CA SER A 64 -22.98 -2.44 11.97
C SER A 64 -23.39 -3.54 10.97
N GLY A 65 -23.65 -4.73 11.52
CA GLY A 65 -23.97 -5.90 10.71
C GLY A 65 -22.74 -6.50 10.03
N ASP A 66 -22.98 -7.10 8.88
CA ASP A 66 -21.96 -7.72 8.05
C ASP A 66 -21.10 -6.66 7.36
N TRP A 67 -19.82 -6.63 7.73
CA TRP A 67 -18.85 -5.72 7.13
C TRP A 67 -18.47 -6.17 5.72
N GLN A 68 -18.19 -5.21 4.85
CA GLN A 68 -17.63 -5.43 3.51
C GLN A 68 -16.13 -5.14 3.49
N VAL A 69 -15.72 -4.04 4.14
CA VAL A 69 -14.32 -3.65 4.33
C VAL A 69 -14.04 -3.43 5.81
N ARG A 70 -12.88 -3.89 6.28
CA ARG A 70 -12.38 -3.62 7.63
C ARG A 70 -11.03 -2.94 7.59
N VAL A 71 -10.83 -2.00 8.50
CA VAL A 71 -9.52 -1.41 8.74
C VAL A 71 -9.08 -1.77 10.14
N VAL A 72 -7.96 -2.48 10.23
CA VAL A 72 -7.37 -2.95 11.48
C VAL A 72 -5.95 -2.43 11.60
N ARG A 73 -5.48 -2.18 12.82
CA ARG A 73 -4.07 -1.90 13.08
C ARG A 73 -3.24 -3.10 12.65
N ASN A 74 -2.09 -2.85 12.03
CA ASN A 74 -1.16 -3.92 11.73
C ASN A 74 -0.60 -4.48 13.04
N ARG A 75 -0.74 -5.79 13.25
CA ARG A 75 -0.23 -6.51 14.43
C ARG A 75 1.29 -6.41 14.58
N TYR A 76 2.00 -6.27 13.45
CA TYR A 76 3.44 -6.08 13.40
C TYR A 76 3.74 -4.78 12.65
N PRO A 77 3.45 -3.62 13.27
CA PRO A 77 3.50 -2.35 12.58
C PRO A 77 4.96 -1.92 12.37
N ALA A 78 5.19 -1.14 11.33
CA ALA A 78 6.50 -0.57 11.01
C ALA A 78 6.72 0.76 11.73
N LEU A 79 5.64 1.35 12.24
CA LEU A 79 5.56 2.64 12.91
C LEU A 79 4.58 2.54 14.08
N LEU A 80 4.83 3.27 15.16
CA LEU A 80 4.06 3.23 16.39
C LEU A 80 3.31 4.56 16.60
N GLU A 81 2.00 4.46 16.86
CA GLU A 81 1.11 5.63 17.04
C GLU A 81 1.46 6.46 18.29
N HIS A 82 2.05 5.83 19.30
CA HIS A 82 2.29 6.42 20.62
C HIS A 82 3.76 6.79 20.86
N ASP A 83 4.62 6.64 19.86
CA ASP A 83 6.01 7.06 19.99
C ASP A 83 6.12 8.59 19.95
N GLU A 84 7.06 9.14 20.70
CA GLU A 84 7.29 10.58 20.66
C GLU A 84 7.96 10.95 19.35
N TYR A 85 7.42 11.96 18.66
CA TYR A 85 8.11 12.51 17.49
C TYR A 85 9.41 13.17 17.94
N GLN A 86 10.54 12.52 17.64
CA GLN A 86 11.86 13.03 17.95
C GLN A 86 12.76 12.94 16.72
N ARG A 87 13.32 14.09 16.31
CA ARG A 87 14.36 14.18 15.30
C ARG A 87 15.71 14.36 15.98
N ARG A 88 16.67 13.49 15.68
CA ARG A 88 18.03 13.56 16.24
C ARG A 88 19.03 13.86 15.14
N LEU A 89 19.97 14.75 15.44
CA LEU A 89 21.08 15.13 14.58
C LEU A 89 22.37 15.05 15.40
N GLN A 90 23.26 14.13 15.04
CA GLN A 90 24.56 13.97 15.68
C GLN A 90 25.64 13.83 14.60
N GLY A 91 26.31 14.93 14.28
CA GLY A 91 27.26 14.99 13.16
C GLY A 91 26.57 14.63 11.83
N ILE A 92 27.00 13.54 11.20
CA ILE A 92 26.40 13.01 9.97
C ILE A 92 25.16 12.12 10.22
N ASN A 93 24.97 11.65 11.46
CA ASN A 93 23.86 10.78 11.80
C ASN A 93 22.57 11.59 11.93
N ARG A 94 21.59 11.23 11.09
CA ARG A 94 20.24 11.79 11.09
C ARG A 94 19.27 10.66 11.36
N SER A 95 18.45 10.79 12.39
CA SER A 95 17.41 9.81 12.69
C SER A 95 16.09 10.48 13.07
N LEU A 96 15.01 9.73 12.88
CA LEU A 96 13.66 10.09 13.25
C LEU A 96 13.09 8.94 14.08
N ALA A 97 12.30 9.27 15.10
CA ALA A 97 11.54 8.26 15.84
C ALA A 97 10.63 7.46 14.90
N GLY A 98 10.35 6.21 15.27
CA GLY A 98 9.48 5.30 14.51
C GLY A 98 8.01 5.63 14.66
N PHE A 99 7.67 6.91 14.74
CA PHE A 99 6.31 7.38 14.94
C PHE A 99 5.50 7.32 13.63
N GLY A 100 4.23 6.93 13.70
CA GLY A 100 3.30 6.92 12.57
C GLY A 100 2.18 5.91 12.73
N TYR A 101 1.38 5.72 11.68
CA TYR A 101 0.30 4.74 11.65
C TYR A 101 0.62 3.66 10.62
N HIS A 102 0.33 2.41 10.95
CA HIS A 102 0.40 1.28 10.01
C HIS A 102 -0.84 0.42 10.19
N ASP A 103 -1.79 0.55 9.26
CA ASP A 103 -3.03 -0.21 9.24
C ASP A 103 -3.13 -1.12 8.01
N ILE A 104 -3.92 -2.18 8.16
CA ILE A 104 -4.32 -3.09 7.10
C ILE A 104 -5.77 -2.79 6.72
N VAL A 105 -6.04 -2.70 5.43
CA VAL A 105 -7.38 -2.55 4.86
C VAL A 105 -7.77 -3.89 4.24
N VAL A 106 -8.63 -4.64 4.94
CA VAL A 106 -9.20 -5.91 4.49
C VAL A 106 -10.32 -5.60 3.49
N GLU A 107 -10.15 -5.97 2.23
CA GLU A 107 -10.95 -5.44 1.11
C GLU A 107 -12.23 -6.24 0.84
N SER A 108 -12.33 -7.47 1.34
CA SER A 108 -13.46 -8.36 1.10
C SER A 108 -13.61 -9.34 2.26
N ARG A 109 -14.80 -9.92 2.40
CA ARG A 109 -15.03 -11.07 3.29
C ARG A 109 -14.49 -12.37 2.71
N ARG A 110 -14.37 -12.45 1.38
CA ARG A 110 -14.00 -13.67 0.65
C ARG A 110 -12.49 -13.81 0.59
N HIS A 111 -11.98 -14.97 0.93
CA HIS A 111 -10.56 -15.29 0.87
C HIS A 111 -10.06 -15.55 -0.56
N ASN A 112 -10.94 -16.04 -1.44
CA ASN A 112 -10.63 -16.45 -2.81
C ASN A 112 -10.97 -15.39 -3.87
N THR A 113 -10.74 -14.13 -3.55
CA THR A 113 -10.96 -12.99 -4.45
C THR A 113 -9.74 -12.07 -4.49
N CYS A 114 -9.76 -11.10 -5.39
CA CYS A 114 -8.80 -10.01 -5.45
C CYS A 114 -9.45 -8.77 -6.06
N ALA A 115 -8.76 -7.62 -6.01
CA ALA A 115 -9.29 -6.36 -6.53
C ALA A 115 -9.76 -6.44 -7.99
N ALA A 116 -9.17 -7.31 -8.82
CA ALA A 116 -9.57 -7.50 -10.22
C ALA A 116 -10.87 -8.33 -10.39
N LEU A 117 -11.27 -9.08 -9.36
CA LEU A 117 -12.45 -9.96 -9.36
C LEU A 117 -13.57 -9.42 -8.45
N GLU A 118 -13.31 -8.36 -7.69
CA GLU A 118 -14.30 -7.71 -6.86
C GLU A 118 -15.29 -6.89 -7.70
N PRO A 119 -16.58 -6.88 -7.34
CA PRO A 119 -17.56 -5.96 -7.92
C PRO A 119 -17.13 -4.50 -7.72
N VAL A 120 -17.66 -3.62 -8.57
CA VAL A 120 -17.35 -2.17 -8.52
C VAL A 120 -17.70 -1.58 -7.15
N GLU A 121 -18.79 -2.03 -6.55
CA GLU A 121 -19.22 -1.65 -5.20
C GLU A 121 -18.19 -2.03 -4.14
N GLY A 122 -17.57 -3.22 -4.29
CA GLY A 122 -16.40 -3.70 -3.55
C GLY A 122 -15.27 -2.69 -3.51
N LEU A 123 -14.88 -2.25 -4.70
CA LEU A 123 -13.78 -1.31 -4.91
C LEU A 123 -14.13 0.10 -4.39
N ILE A 124 -15.36 0.57 -4.61
CA ILE A 124 -15.83 1.86 -4.08
C ILE A 124 -15.70 1.88 -2.56
N THR A 125 -16.16 0.83 -1.87
CA THR A 125 -16.06 0.75 -0.40
C THR A 125 -14.61 0.70 0.08
N THR A 126 -13.72 0.04 -0.66
CA THR A 126 -12.28 0.04 -0.35
C THR A 126 -11.68 1.45 -0.48
N LEU A 127 -12.03 2.19 -1.53
CA LEU A 127 -11.57 3.57 -1.72
C LEU A 127 -12.15 4.52 -0.65
N GLN A 128 -13.40 4.31 -0.24
CA GLN A 128 -14.02 5.03 0.89
C GLN A 128 -13.28 4.75 2.21
N ALA A 129 -12.81 3.52 2.42
CA ALA A 129 -11.98 3.19 3.57
C ALA A 129 -10.64 3.94 3.52
N PHE A 130 -9.97 4.04 2.36
CA PHE A 130 -8.76 4.86 2.21
C PHE A 130 -9.01 6.35 2.51
N GLN A 131 -10.11 6.91 2.02
CA GLN A 131 -10.49 8.29 2.32
C GLN A 131 -10.72 8.49 3.83
N THR A 132 -11.37 7.54 4.48
CA THR A 132 -11.62 7.55 5.93
C THR A 132 -10.31 7.45 6.72
N CYS A 133 -9.42 6.53 6.36
CA CYS A 133 -8.06 6.45 6.89
C CYS A 133 -7.34 7.79 6.76
N ALA A 134 -7.35 8.40 5.57
CA ALA A 134 -6.69 9.68 5.36
C ALA A 134 -7.30 10.82 6.18
N ALA A 135 -8.61 10.80 6.43
CA ALA A 135 -9.30 11.75 7.30
C ALA A 135 -8.95 11.56 8.78
N ILE A 136 -8.65 10.33 9.21
CA ILE A 136 -8.16 10.02 10.56
C ILE A 136 -6.72 10.52 10.72
N TYR A 137 -5.80 10.08 9.85
CA TYR A 137 -4.37 10.37 10.03
C TYR A 137 -4.05 11.87 9.91
N ARG A 138 -4.74 12.61 9.04
CA ARG A 138 -4.50 14.06 8.87
C ARG A 138 -4.83 14.91 10.10
N ARG A 139 -5.57 14.35 11.07
CA ARG A 139 -5.87 15.05 12.33
C ARG A 139 -4.64 15.14 13.23
N ASP A 140 -3.64 14.28 13.01
CA ASP A 140 -2.37 14.34 13.70
C ASP A 140 -1.41 15.25 12.91
N PRO A 141 -1.04 16.43 13.46
CA PRO A 141 -0.17 17.38 12.76
C PRO A 141 1.27 16.88 12.57
N ARG A 142 1.64 15.76 13.19
CA ARG A 142 2.95 15.14 13.03
C ARG A 142 3.05 14.31 11.75
N ILE A 143 1.94 14.01 11.09
CA ILE A 143 1.88 13.24 9.85
C ILE A 143 2.07 14.17 8.65
N GLU A 144 3.07 13.85 7.83
CA GLU A 144 3.46 14.63 6.65
C GLU A 144 3.03 13.95 5.34
N HIS A 145 2.87 12.62 5.36
CA HIS A 145 2.52 11.86 4.17
C HIS A 145 1.75 10.59 4.49
N ILE A 146 0.87 10.16 3.58
CA ILE A 146 0.07 8.94 3.71
C ILE A 146 0.26 8.12 2.44
N VAL A 147 0.67 6.86 2.59
CA VAL A 147 0.88 5.91 1.51
C VAL A 147 -0.15 4.81 1.62
N PHE A 148 -0.97 4.66 0.58
CA PHE A 148 -1.80 3.48 0.38
C PHE A 148 -1.13 2.60 -0.66
N PHE A 149 -0.94 1.31 -0.35
CA PHE A 149 -0.33 0.37 -1.29
C PHE A 149 -0.88 -1.04 -1.11
N LYS A 150 -0.64 -1.87 -2.12
CA LYS A 150 -1.08 -3.26 -2.15
C LYS A 150 0.02 -4.14 -2.72
N ASN A 151 0.38 -5.17 -1.95
CA ASN A 151 1.25 -6.24 -2.41
C ASN A 151 0.39 -7.45 -2.76
N HIS A 152 0.35 -7.83 -4.04
CA HIS A 152 -0.44 -8.96 -4.52
C HIS A 152 0.43 -10.02 -5.18
N GLY A 153 0.32 -11.26 -4.70
CA GLY A 153 1.11 -12.40 -5.19
C GLY A 153 2.37 -12.67 -4.36
N ALA A 154 2.82 -13.92 -4.37
CA ALA A 154 3.92 -14.39 -3.52
C ALA A 154 5.24 -13.68 -3.80
N THR A 155 5.48 -13.27 -5.05
CA THR A 155 6.69 -12.55 -5.48
C THR A 155 6.64 -11.06 -5.13
N ALA A 156 5.48 -10.53 -4.75
CA ALA A 156 5.31 -9.12 -4.37
C ALA A 156 5.51 -8.88 -2.86
N GLY A 157 5.97 -9.89 -2.10
CA GLY A 157 6.22 -9.75 -0.66
C GLY A 157 4.96 -9.78 0.21
N THR A 158 3.85 -10.34 -0.27
CA THR A 158 2.64 -10.55 0.54
C THR A 158 2.79 -11.79 1.43
N SER A 159 2.48 -11.65 2.73
CA SER A 159 2.53 -12.75 3.71
C SER A 159 1.18 -13.46 3.88
N LEU A 160 0.08 -12.80 3.52
CA LEU A 160 -1.28 -13.31 3.66
C LEU A 160 -1.99 -13.33 2.31
N LEU A 161 -2.69 -14.44 2.02
CA LEU A 161 -3.37 -14.65 0.74
C LEU A 161 -4.68 -13.86 0.61
N HIS A 162 -5.31 -13.55 1.74
CA HIS A 162 -6.59 -12.84 1.81
C HIS A 162 -6.43 -11.42 1.24
N PRO A 163 -7.39 -10.92 0.45
CA PRO A 163 -7.32 -9.62 -0.19
C PRO A 163 -7.22 -8.48 0.84
N HIS A 164 -6.05 -7.84 0.87
CA HIS A 164 -5.83 -6.66 1.69
C HIS A 164 -4.94 -5.64 0.97
N ALA A 165 -5.08 -4.40 1.38
CA ALA A 165 -4.16 -3.30 1.13
C ALA A 165 -3.59 -2.81 2.48
N GLN A 166 -2.64 -1.89 2.42
CA GLN A 166 -2.01 -1.30 3.59
C GLN A 166 -2.10 0.23 3.50
N ALA A 167 -2.26 0.85 4.67
CA ALA A 167 -2.28 2.29 4.85
C ALA A 167 -1.19 2.67 5.85
N VAL A 168 -0.18 3.41 5.40
CA VAL A 168 0.95 3.84 6.22
C VAL A 168 1.01 5.35 6.25
N ALA A 169 0.93 5.94 7.43
CA ALA A 169 1.06 7.38 7.63
C ALA A 169 2.41 7.69 8.26
N LEU A 170 3.17 8.56 7.60
CA LEU A 170 4.57 8.85 7.86
C LEU A 170 4.75 10.28 8.38
N PRO A 171 5.68 10.50 9.33
CA PRO A 171 6.06 11.84 9.78
C PRO A 171 7.13 12.48 8.89
N VAL A 172 7.31 11.96 7.68
CA VAL A 172 8.23 12.47 6.68
C VAL A 172 7.67 12.17 5.29
N VAL A 173 7.86 13.10 4.36
CA VAL A 173 7.57 12.87 2.94
C VAL A 173 8.68 11.99 2.34
N PRO A 174 8.36 10.79 1.81
CA PRO A 174 9.32 9.93 1.13
C PRO A 174 10.06 10.66 0.00
N HIS A 175 11.34 10.32 -0.19
CA HIS A 175 12.19 10.98 -1.17
C HIS A 175 11.58 10.98 -2.59
N ASP A 176 11.12 9.83 -3.07
CA ASP A 176 10.63 9.71 -4.44
C ASP A 176 9.35 10.52 -4.68
N ILE A 177 8.52 10.71 -3.64
CA ILE A 177 7.35 11.59 -3.69
C ILE A 177 7.79 13.07 -3.73
N ARG A 178 8.78 13.43 -2.92
CA ARG A 178 9.33 14.79 -2.90
C ARG A 178 9.90 15.17 -4.27
N VAL A 179 10.71 14.29 -4.87
CA VAL A 179 11.29 14.49 -6.19
C VAL A 179 10.20 14.67 -7.25
N ARG A 180 9.19 13.78 -7.29
CA ARG A 180 8.08 13.91 -8.24
C ARG A 180 7.32 15.22 -8.10
N ASN A 181 7.09 15.70 -6.87
CA ASN A 181 6.43 16.98 -6.64
C ASN A 181 7.29 18.16 -7.12
N GLU A 182 8.61 18.11 -6.91
CA GLU A 182 9.54 19.14 -7.41
C GLU A 182 9.59 19.15 -8.94
N GLU A 183 9.60 17.99 -9.59
CA GLU A 183 9.59 17.88 -11.05
C GLU A 183 8.26 18.31 -11.66
N ALA A 184 7.13 17.94 -11.06
CA ALA A 184 5.81 18.41 -11.50
C ALA A 184 5.70 19.94 -11.43
N ARG A 185 6.24 20.57 -10.37
CA ARG A 185 6.29 22.04 -10.26
C ARG A 185 7.17 22.67 -11.34
N ARG A 186 8.37 22.13 -11.57
CA ARG A 186 9.26 22.60 -12.64
C ARG A 186 8.59 22.52 -14.01
N TYR A 187 7.94 21.39 -14.30
CA TYR A 187 7.22 21.21 -15.56
C TYR A 187 6.09 22.24 -15.72
N PHE A 188 5.29 22.47 -14.66
CA PHE A 188 4.24 23.49 -14.70
C PHE A 188 4.80 24.90 -14.92
N ASP A 189 5.91 25.24 -14.25
CA ASP A 189 6.56 26.55 -14.41
C ASP A 189 7.08 26.77 -15.85
N ASP A 190 7.55 25.70 -16.51
CA ASP A 190 8.08 25.75 -17.87
C ASP A 190 6.98 25.75 -18.97
N TYR A 191 5.90 24.98 -18.76
CA TYR A 191 4.91 24.67 -19.82
C TYR A 191 3.48 25.19 -19.53
N GLY A 192 3.17 25.56 -18.29
CA GLY A 192 1.86 26.06 -17.89
C GLY A 192 0.76 24.99 -17.75
N GLU A 193 1.12 23.72 -17.80
CA GLU A 193 0.21 22.58 -17.65
C GLU A 193 0.80 21.47 -16.75
N CYS A 194 -0.03 20.57 -16.25
CA CYS A 194 0.44 19.40 -15.49
C CYS A 194 1.17 18.44 -16.44
N VAL A 195 2.25 17.83 -15.95
CA VAL A 195 2.92 16.69 -16.60
C VAL A 195 1.98 15.50 -16.78
#